data_AF-A0A972QJT1-F1
#
_entry.id   AF-A0A972QJT1-F1
#
_cell.length_a   1.000
_cell.length_b   1.000
_cell.length_c   1.000
_cell.angle_alpha   90.00
_cell.angle_beta   90.00
_cell.angle_gamma   90.00
#
_symmetry.space_group_name_H-M   'P 1'
#
loop_
_entity.id
_entity.type
_entity.pdbx_description
1 polymer ?
#
loop_
_entity_poly.entity_id
_entity_poly.type
_entity_poly.pdbx_seq_one_letter_code
_entity_poly.pdbx_strand_id
1 'polypeptide(L)'
;MSERDGPILTLADKLSSKGLPSISILIAWLDNAEAFADFLNLVDEFLPERRQDILSETSPGDQISVFADYFADRYFPLDDYVRYGDAGEYEELTYRIPLTVQGISYDDYHEISSEYRAGIQLIAYLIRNPYEDLEGASVSLAEACQEHVPQELIERAAAIQLEPEEAHKLLNGTTYEQLAHWTDRLHCCTNNFFLDTDYEMLMQDIPGWDREDVEELTRQWHQAQDTENRLTEFVEWLEGDLPGRFEEIVIFILEGRANG
;
A
#
# COMPACT_ATOMS: atom_id res chain seq x y z
N MET A 1 -31.38 55.68 -4.34
CA MET A 1 -30.51 55.10 -3.29
C MET A 1 -30.41 53.63 -3.57
N SER A 2 -29.26 53.16 -4.02
CA SER A 2 -28.91 51.74 -4.14
C SER A 2 -27.53 51.65 -3.54
N GLU A 3 -27.46 51.29 -2.26
CA GLU A 3 -26.21 50.90 -1.62
C GLU A 3 -25.80 49.60 -2.31
N ARG A 4 -24.71 49.67 -3.07
CA ARG A 4 -24.02 48.48 -3.53
C ARG A 4 -23.44 47.85 -2.27
N ASP A 5 -24.07 46.77 -1.80
CA ASP A 5 -23.46 45.89 -0.81
C ASP A 5 -22.09 45.49 -1.37
N GLY A 6 -21.04 46.01 -0.72
CA GLY A 6 -19.67 45.78 -1.14
C GLY A 6 -19.34 44.29 -1.05
N PRO A 7 -18.39 43.76 -1.85
CA PRO A 7 -18.00 42.36 -1.82
C PRO A 7 -17.69 41.84 -0.40
N ILE A 8 -17.17 42.72 0.46
CA ILE A 8 -16.84 42.46 1.87
C ILE A 8 -18.08 42.27 2.75
N LEU A 9 -19.16 43.03 2.51
CA LEU A 9 -20.42 42.89 3.27
C LEU A 9 -21.15 41.60 2.88
N THR A 10 -21.16 41.27 1.59
CA THR A 10 -21.68 39.99 1.08
C THR A 10 -20.88 38.80 1.61
N LEU A 11 -19.56 38.95 1.75
CA LEU A 11 -18.69 37.95 2.38
C LEU A 11 -19.00 37.82 3.87
N ALA A 12 -19.14 38.94 4.59
CA ALA A 12 -19.46 38.95 6.03
C ALA A 12 -20.81 38.29 6.36
N ASP A 13 -21.85 38.51 5.55
CA ASP A 13 -23.16 37.87 5.72
C ASP A 13 -23.10 36.36 5.43
N LYS A 14 -22.33 35.94 4.42
CA LYS A 14 -22.13 34.52 4.11
C LYS A 14 -21.33 33.81 5.20
N LEU A 15 -20.34 34.48 5.80
CA LEU A 15 -19.54 33.93 6.89
C LEU A 15 -20.34 33.84 8.21
N SER A 16 -21.21 34.82 8.47
CA SER A 16 -22.03 34.86 9.69
C SER A 16 -23.14 33.80 9.70
N SER A 17 -23.61 33.36 8.53
CA SER A 17 -24.69 32.36 8.40
C SER A 17 -24.22 30.90 8.49
N LYS A 18 -22.91 30.63 8.35
CA LYS A 18 -22.34 29.26 8.35
C LYS A 18 -21.44 28.94 9.55
N GLY A 19 -21.31 29.88 10.51
CA GLY A 19 -20.26 29.82 11.53
C GLY A 19 -18.97 30.46 10.99
N LEU A 20 -18.29 31.26 11.82
CA LEU A 20 -17.08 31.97 11.36
C LEU A 20 -15.94 30.95 11.18
N PRO A 21 -15.46 30.71 9.95
CA PRO A 21 -14.27 29.90 9.73
C PRO A 21 -13.07 30.57 10.38
N SER A 22 -12.05 29.77 10.71
CA SER A 22 -10.81 30.31 11.26
C SER A 22 -10.15 31.28 10.26
N ILE A 23 -9.39 32.25 10.77
CA ILE A 23 -8.65 33.19 9.92
C ILE A 23 -7.65 32.44 9.03
N SER A 24 -7.05 31.36 9.52
CA SER A 24 -6.14 30.51 8.76
C SER A 24 -6.83 29.87 7.55
N ILE A 25 -8.07 29.41 7.72
CA ILE A 25 -8.89 28.86 6.63
C ILE A 25 -9.24 29.95 5.61
N LEU A 26 -9.60 31.14 6.06
CA LEU A 26 -9.89 32.26 5.16
C LEU A 26 -8.68 32.69 4.33
N ILE A 27 -7.48 32.66 4.93
CA ILE A 27 -6.23 32.91 4.21
C ILE A 27 -5.99 31.80 3.18
N ALA A 28 -6.07 30.53 3.58
CA ALA A 28 -5.89 29.41 2.66
C ALA A 28 -6.89 29.42 1.48
N TRP A 29 -8.15 29.77 1.74
CA TRP A 29 -9.17 29.92 0.69
C TRP A 29 -8.85 31.03 -0.31
N LEU A 30 -8.20 32.11 0.14
CA LEU A 30 -7.83 33.23 -0.71
C LEU A 30 -6.52 32.96 -1.45
N ASP A 31 -5.59 32.25 -0.83
CA ASP A 31 -4.28 31.93 -1.38
C ASP A 31 -4.35 30.77 -2.38
N ASN A 32 -5.24 29.78 -2.18
CA ASN A 32 -5.42 28.62 -3.07
C ASN A 32 -6.91 28.24 -3.25
N ALA A 33 -7.67 29.15 -3.85
CA ALA A 33 -9.12 29.00 -4.05
C ALA A 33 -9.49 27.82 -4.96
N GLU A 34 -8.64 27.49 -5.93
CA GLU A 34 -8.86 26.39 -6.87
C GLU A 34 -8.71 25.04 -6.16
N ALA A 35 -7.61 24.81 -5.44
CA ALA A 35 -7.41 23.56 -4.68
C ALA A 35 -8.47 23.38 -3.58
N PHE A 36 -8.91 24.45 -2.93
CA PHE A 36 -10.04 24.34 -2.00
C PHE A 36 -11.35 23.95 -2.70
N ALA A 37 -11.64 24.49 -3.88
CA ALA A 37 -12.82 24.11 -4.65
C ALA A 37 -12.77 22.63 -5.09
N ASP A 38 -11.59 22.15 -5.49
CA ASP A 38 -11.37 20.75 -5.85
C ASP A 38 -11.54 19.84 -4.62
N PHE A 39 -11.00 20.23 -3.47
CA PHE A 39 -11.23 19.50 -2.22
C PHE A 39 -12.72 19.41 -1.88
N LEU A 40 -13.48 20.50 -2.03
CA LEU A 40 -14.93 20.47 -1.83
C LEU A 40 -15.63 19.52 -2.80
N ASN A 41 -15.15 19.42 -4.05
CA ASN A 41 -15.69 18.46 -5.01
C ASN A 41 -15.42 17.01 -4.55
N LEU A 42 -14.23 16.72 -4.03
CA LEU A 42 -13.92 15.39 -3.45
C LEU A 42 -14.85 15.06 -2.27
N VAL A 43 -15.05 16.02 -1.37
CA VAL A 43 -15.97 15.84 -0.22
C VAL A 43 -17.39 15.58 -0.70
N ASP A 44 -17.88 16.34 -1.69
CA ASP A 44 -19.23 16.15 -2.23
C ASP A 44 -19.39 14.82 -2.98
N GLU A 45 -18.34 14.37 -3.64
CA GLU A 45 -18.38 13.17 -4.45
C GLU A 45 -18.34 11.88 -3.62
N PHE A 46 -17.45 11.83 -2.63
CA PHE A 46 -17.14 10.60 -1.88
C PHE A 46 -17.76 10.55 -0.49
N LEU A 47 -17.94 11.71 0.17
CA LEU A 47 -18.37 11.81 1.56
C LEU A 47 -19.37 12.97 1.81
N PRO A 48 -20.44 13.13 0.98
CA PRO A 48 -21.33 14.29 1.07
C PRO A 48 -22.02 14.41 2.45
N GLU A 49 -22.29 13.29 3.10
CA GLU A 49 -22.89 13.24 4.43
C GLU A 49 -21.96 13.69 5.56
N ARG A 50 -20.64 13.67 5.34
CA ARG A 50 -19.61 14.12 6.30
C ARG A 50 -19.12 15.53 6.05
N ARG A 51 -19.64 16.20 5.02
CA ARG A 51 -19.21 17.54 4.63
C ARG A 51 -19.15 18.53 5.79
N GLN A 52 -20.19 18.57 6.63
CA GLN A 52 -20.22 19.51 7.74
C GLN A 52 -19.18 19.18 8.81
N ASP A 53 -19.01 17.88 9.11
CA ASP A 53 -18.04 17.40 10.09
C ASP A 53 -16.63 17.78 9.62
N ILE A 54 -16.28 17.46 8.37
CA ILE A 54 -14.98 17.79 7.75
C ILE A 54 -14.73 19.30 7.77
N LEU A 55 -15.66 20.12 7.26
CA LEU A 55 -15.45 21.56 7.13
C LEU A 55 -15.53 22.33 8.46
N SER A 56 -15.87 21.66 9.56
CA SER A 56 -15.88 22.28 10.89
C SER A 56 -14.48 22.37 11.51
N GLU A 57 -13.52 21.64 10.98
CA GLU A 57 -12.13 21.66 11.44
C GLU A 57 -11.43 23.00 11.17
N THR A 58 -10.40 23.30 11.95
CA THR A 58 -9.85 24.65 12.09
C THR A 58 -8.67 24.98 11.18
N SER A 59 -8.11 23.99 10.49
CA SER A 59 -7.03 24.14 9.52
C SER A 59 -7.22 23.24 8.28
N PRO A 60 -6.61 23.55 7.13
CA PRO A 60 -6.64 22.66 5.96
C PRO A 60 -6.15 21.25 6.25
N GLY A 61 -5.04 21.10 6.98
CA GLY A 61 -4.49 19.79 7.35
C GLY A 61 -5.46 18.97 8.22
N ASP A 62 -6.15 19.60 9.18
CA ASP A 62 -7.17 18.91 9.98
C ASP A 62 -8.36 18.48 9.11
N GLN A 63 -8.81 19.32 8.17
CA GLN A 63 -9.90 18.97 7.24
C GLN A 63 -9.53 17.78 6.36
N ILE A 64 -8.28 17.77 5.86
CA ILE A 64 -7.72 16.68 5.04
C ILE A 64 -7.60 15.39 5.84
N SER A 65 -7.08 15.45 7.06
CA SER A 65 -6.94 14.32 7.97
C SER A 65 -8.30 13.68 8.28
N VAL A 66 -9.30 14.48 8.65
CA VAL A 66 -10.67 14.00 8.93
C VAL A 66 -11.34 13.45 7.67
N PHE A 67 -11.10 14.05 6.50
CA PHE A 67 -11.54 13.48 5.23
C PHE A 67 -10.92 12.10 5.00
N ALA A 68 -9.60 11.96 5.21
CA ALA A 68 -8.87 10.71 5.01
C ALA A 68 -9.38 9.59 5.94
N ASP A 69 -9.64 9.89 7.21
CA ASP A 69 -10.22 8.91 8.15
C ASP A 69 -11.61 8.44 7.70
N TYR A 70 -12.52 9.36 7.35
CA TYR A 70 -13.85 8.97 6.87
C TYR A 70 -13.83 8.29 5.50
N PHE A 71 -12.85 8.62 4.66
CA PHE A 71 -12.66 7.97 3.37
C PHE A 71 -12.22 6.52 3.56
N ALA A 72 -11.25 6.28 4.46
CA ALA A 72 -10.74 4.96 4.80
C ALA A 72 -11.82 4.03 5.38
N ASP A 73 -12.80 4.58 6.11
CA ASP A 73 -13.95 3.80 6.62
C ASP A 73 -14.83 3.19 5.52
N ARG A 74 -14.81 3.78 4.30
CA ARG A 74 -15.66 3.36 3.17
C ARG A 74 -14.89 2.71 2.04
N TYR A 75 -13.68 3.19 1.77
CA TYR A 75 -12.89 2.86 0.59
C TYR A 75 -11.60 2.16 1.03
N PHE A 76 -10.46 2.83 0.88
CA PHE A 76 -9.14 2.35 1.28
C PHE A 76 -8.42 3.45 2.05
N PRO A 77 -7.42 3.13 2.89
CA PRO A 77 -6.65 4.14 3.60
C PRO A 77 -5.81 4.97 2.62
N LEU A 78 -5.84 6.28 2.81
CA LEU A 78 -4.91 7.20 2.18
C LEU A 78 -3.55 7.16 2.92
N ASP A 79 -2.50 7.65 2.27
CA ASP A 79 -1.16 7.66 2.84
C ASP A 79 -1.08 8.38 4.19
N ASP A 80 -0.23 7.88 5.08
CA ASP A 80 -0.08 8.33 6.45
C ASP A 80 0.24 9.83 6.57
N TYR A 81 0.99 10.41 5.62
CA TYR A 81 1.29 11.86 5.65
C TYR A 81 0.01 12.72 5.59
N VAL A 82 -1.03 12.22 4.90
CA VAL A 82 -2.34 12.88 4.80
C VAL A 82 -3.13 12.67 6.08
N ARG A 83 -3.09 11.44 6.60
CA ARG A 83 -3.85 11.05 7.78
C ARG A 83 -3.39 11.75 9.05
N TYR A 84 -2.07 11.92 9.24
CA TYR A 84 -1.51 12.50 10.46
C TYR A 84 -1.37 14.03 10.42
N GLY A 85 -1.95 14.69 9.41
CA GLY A 85 -2.02 16.15 9.31
C GLY A 85 -0.71 16.80 8.85
N ASP A 86 0.22 16.02 8.28
CA ASP A 86 1.43 16.55 7.66
C ASP A 86 1.12 17.16 6.29
N ALA A 87 -0.02 16.81 5.68
CA ALA A 87 -0.54 17.47 4.50
C ALA A 87 -0.98 18.91 4.83
N GLY A 88 -0.13 19.89 4.51
CA GLY A 88 -0.34 21.29 4.89
C GLY A 88 -1.35 22.02 4.02
N GLU A 89 -1.56 21.57 2.79
CA GLU A 89 -2.30 22.27 1.75
C GLU A 89 -3.25 21.34 0.98
N TYR A 90 -4.39 21.87 0.51
CA TYR A 90 -5.38 21.08 -0.25
C TYR A 90 -4.81 20.50 -1.55
N GLU A 91 -3.85 21.19 -2.18
CA GLU A 91 -3.23 20.76 -3.44
C GLU A 91 -2.51 19.40 -3.31
N GLU A 92 -1.96 19.11 -2.13
CA GLU A 92 -1.28 17.83 -1.86
C GLU A 92 -2.24 16.63 -1.89
N LEU A 93 -3.52 16.86 -1.61
CA LEU A 93 -4.58 15.87 -1.70
C LEU A 93 -5.29 15.90 -3.07
N THR A 94 -5.53 17.08 -3.65
CA THR A 94 -6.37 17.18 -4.85
C THR A 94 -5.63 16.88 -6.15
N TYR A 95 -4.30 17.00 -6.15
CA TYR A 95 -3.49 16.71 -7.35
C TYR A 95 -3.46 15.22 -7.70
N ARG A 96 -3.58 14.34 -6.70
CA ARG A 96 -3.49 12.88 -6.85
C ARG A 96 -4.14 12.14 -5.69
N ILE A 97 -4.48 10.86 -5.88
CA ILE A 97 -4.81 10.00 -4.74
C ILE A 97 -3.51 9.68 -3.98
N PRO A 98 -3.40 10.05 -2.69
CA PRO A 98 -2.25 9.69 -1.87
C PRO A 98 -2.40 8.24 -1.41
N LEU A 99 -1.70 7.33 -2.08
CA LEU A 99 -1.77 5.89 -1.86
C LEU A 99 -0.53 5.39 -1.12
N THR A 100 -0.75 4.50 -0.15
CA THR A 100 0.30 3.62 0.35
C THR A 100 0.29 2.33 -0.46
N VAL A 101 1.40 2.05 -1.14
CA VAL A 101 1.57 0.84 -1.94
C VAL A 101 2.33 -0.23 -1.15
N GLN A 102 2.22 -1.47 -1.61
CA GLN A 102 2.70 -2.67 -0.92
C GLN A 102 3.57 -3.56 -1.82
N GLY A 103 3.90 -3.11 -3.04
CA GLY A 103 4.87 -3.77 -3.89
C GLY A 103 6.24 -3.80 -3.24
N ILE A 104 7.04 -4.80 -3.59
CA ILE A 104 8.42 -4.93 -3.14
C ILE A 104 9.28 -4.26 -4.19
N SER A 105 9.95 -3.18 -3.83
CA SER A 105 10.97 -2.56 -4.68
C SER A 105 12.30 -3.31 -4.59
N TYR A 106 13.25 -2.88 -5.42
CA TYR A 106 14.64 -3.34 -5.30
C TYR A 106 15.23 -3.10 -3.91
N ASP A 107 15.02 -1.90 -3.34
CA ASP A 107 15.55 -1.55 -2.03
C ASP A 107 14.87 -2.39 -0.93
N ASP A 108 13.55 -2.57 -1.00
CA ASP A 108 12.81 -3.43 -0.07
C ASP A 108 13.31 -4.88 -0.10
N TYR A 109 13.62 -5.40 -1.30
CA TYR A 109 14.16 -6.75 -1.46
C TYR A 109 15.52 -6.92 -0.76
N HIS A 110 16.38 -5.90 -0.84
CA HIS A 110 17.65 -5.90 -0.11
C HIS A 110 17.46 -5.91 1.40
N GLU A 111 16.44 -5.20 1.89
CA GLU A 111 16.10 -5.12 3.31
C GLU A 111 15.49 -6.42 3.86
N ILE A 112 14.99 -7.33 3.01
CA ILE A 112 14.49 -8.66 3.46
C ILE A 112 15.52 -9.37 4.33
N SER A 113 16.80 -9.30 3.96
CA SER A 113 17.88 -9.99 4.69
C SER A 113 18.13 -9.46 6.11
N SER A 114 17.72 -8.22 6.44
CA SER A 114 18.04 -7.59 7.73
C SER A 114 16.82 -7.15 8.54
N GLU A 115 15.74 -6.70 7.89
CA GLU A 115 14.61 -6.06 8.56
C GLU A 115 13.37 -6.96 8.63
N TYR A 116 13.29 -7.98 7.78
CA TYR A 116 12.11 -8.84 7.70
C TYR A 116 12.19 -10.02 8.66
N ARG A 117 11.02 -10.61 8.93
CA ARG A 117 10.90 -11.80 9.76
C ARG A 117 11.57 -13.01 9.10
N ALA A 118 12.07 -13.93 9.93
CA ALA A 118 12.76 -15.14 9.49
C ALA A 118 11.93 -16.00 8.51
N GLY A 119 10.62 -16.12 8.72
CA GLY A 119 9.76 -16.85 7.79
C GLY A 119 9.69 -16.20 6.40
N ILE A 120 9.64 -14.86 6.33
CA ILE A 120 9.67 -14.13 5.05
C ILE A 120 11.03 -14.33 4.35
N GLN A 121 12.14 -14.24 5.09
CA GLN A 121 13.48 -14.46 4.54
C GLN A 121 13.58 -15.82 3.85
N LEU A 122 13.12 -16.88 4.52
CA LEU A 122 13.17 -18.24 4.01
C LEU A 122 12.30 -18.45 2.76
N ILE A 123 11.06 -17.93 2.76
CA ILE A 123 10.19 -18.06 1.58
C ILE A 123 10.70 -17.22 0.42
N ALA A 124 11.27 -16.04 0.67
CA ALA A 124 11.91 -15.22 -0.36
C ALA A 124 13.12 -15.94 -0.96
N TYR A 125 13.90 -16.66 -0.15
CA TYR A 125 15.06 -17.41 -0.64
C TYR A 125 14.69 -18.59 -1.56
N LEU A 126 13.47 -19.14 -1.42
CA LEU A 126 12.94 -20.17 -2.33
C LEU A 126 12.49 -19.62 -3.68
N ILE A 127 12.43 -18.29 -3.84
CA ILE A 127 11.99 -17.65 -5.07
C ILE A 127 13.20 -17.14 -5.84
N ARG A 128 13.14 -17.24 -7.17
CA ARG A 128 14.13 -16.64 -8.06
C ARG A 128 14.17 -15.13 -7.80
N ASN A 129 15.37 -14.55 -7.65
CA ASN A 129 15.51 -13.12 -7.45
C ASN A 129 15.02 -12.36 -8.71
N PRO A 130 14.00 -11.48 -8.62
CA PRO A 130 13.53 -10.70 -9.76
C PRO A 130 14.53 -9.63 -10.23
N TYR A 131 15.54 -9.28 -9.42
CA TYR A 131 16.52 -8.22 -9.68
C TYR A 131 17.92 -8.75 -10.03
N GLU A 132 17.99 -9.86 -10.76
CA GLU A 132 19.18 -10.70 -11.03
C GLU A 132 20.49 -10.01 -11.50
N ASP A 133 20.44 -8.74 -11.90
CA ASP A 133 21.55 -8.04 -12.54
C ASP A 133 22.61 -7.45 -11.58
N LEU A 134 22.46 -7.55 -10.26
CA LEU A 134 23.39 -6.95 -9.28
C LEU A 134 23.89 -7.96 -8.23
N GLU A 135 25.22 -8.14 -8.20
CA GLU A 135 25.93 -9.09 -7.33
C GLU A 135 25.71 -8.77 -5.84
N GLY A 136 25.13 -9.72 -5.08
CA GLY A 136 25.22 -9.73 -3.61
C GLY A 136 23.91 -9.90 -2.84
N ALA A 137 22.76 -9.50 -3.39
CA ALA A 137 21.46 -9.59 -2.67
C ALA A 137 21.13 -11.01 -2.22
N SER A 138 21.32 -11.98 -3.13
CA SER A 138 21.11 -13.41 -2.86
C SER A 138 22.10 -13.96 -1.82
N VAL A 139 23.31 -13.38 -1.71
CA VAL A 139 24.29 -13.79 -0.70
C VAL A 139 23.86 -13.33 0.68
N SER A 140 23.49 -12.06 0.84
CA SER A 140 23.00 -11.52 2.12
C SER A 140 21.76 -12.26 2.61
N LEU A 141 20.81 -12.55 1.72
CA LEU A 141 19.62 -13.32 2.07
C LEU A 141 19.95 -14.76 2.48
N ALA A 142 20.88 -15.42 1.79
CA ALA A 142 21.34 -16.76 2.16
C ALA A 142 21.99 -16.78 3.55
N GLU A 143 22.83 -15.78 3.86
CA GLU A 143 23.50 -15.64 5.17
C GLU A 143 22.47 -15.44 6.29
N ALA A 144 21.46 -14.58 6.07
CA ALA A 144 20.36 -14.39 7.03
C ALA A 144 19.58 -15.69 7.26
N CYS A 145 19.26 -16.43 6.20
CA CYS A 145 18.54 -17.70 6.32
C CYS A 145 19.35 -18.77 7.08
N GLN A 146 20.69 -18.76 7.00
CA GLN A 146 21.57 -19.69 7.73
C GLN A 146 21.52 -19.49 9.25
N GLU A 147 21.08 -18.34 9.74
CA GLU A 147 20.86 -18.12 11.18
C GLU A 147 19.69 -18.97 11.72
N HIS A 148 18.81 -19.42 10.83
CA HIS A 148 17.55 -20.08 11.19
C HIS A 148 17.49 -21.55 10.81
N VAL A 149 18.17 -21.96 9.73
CA VAL A 149 18.14 -23.35 9.24
C VAL A 149 19.54 -23.85 8.85
N PRO A 150 19.79 -25.17 8.86
CA PRO A 150 21.09 -25.73 8.52
C PRO A 150 21.56 -25.36 7.10
N GLN A 151 22.87 -25.14 6.94
CA GLN A 151 23.49 -24.82 5.65
C GLN A 151 23.11 -25.82 4.54
N GLU A 152 23.05 -27.11 4.85
CA GLU A 152 22.67 -28.17 3.90
C GLU A 152 21.27 -27.94 3.30
N LEU A 153 20.35 -27.34 4.07
CA LEU A 153 19.00 -27.04 3.61
C LEU A 153 18.97 -25.77 2.74
N ILE A 154 19.80 -24.78 3.06
CA ILE A 154 20.01 -23.57 2.23
C ILE A 154 20.58 -23.94 0.87
N GLU A 155 21.60 -24.81 0.82
CA GLU A 155 22.18 -25.28 -0.44
C GLU A 155 21.15 -26.02 -1.31
N ARG A 156 20.26 -26.80 -0.69
CA ARG A 156 19.14 -27.46 -1.39
C ARG A 156 18.14 -26.43 -1.91
N ALA A 157 17.76 -25.44 -1.09
CA ALA A 157 16.83 -24.37 -1.45
C ALA A 157 17.34 -23.55 -2.66
N ALA A 158 18.64 -23.21 -2.67
CA ALA A 158 19.28 -22.50 -3.78
C ALA A 158 19.16 -23.25 -5.12
N ALA A 159 19.20 -24.59 -5.10
CA ALA A 159 19.08 -25.41 -6.30
C ALA A 159 17.62 -25.53 -6.81
N ILE A 160 16.64 -25.12 -6.00
CA ILE A 160 15.21 -25.31 -6.30
C ILE A 160 14.39 -24.02 -6.37
N GLN A 161 15.05 -22.88 -6.55
CA GLN A 161 14.36 -21.60 -6.66
C GLN A 161 13.26 -21.64 -7.73
N LEU A 162 12.12 -21.04 -7.40
CA LEU A 162 10.91 -21.07 -8.20
C LEU A 162 10.72 -19.76 -8.96
N GLU A 163 10.31 -19.89 -10.22
CA GLU A 163 9.73 -18.82 -11.03
C GLU A 163 8.21 -18.77 -10.82
N PRO A 164 7.52 -17.64 -11.12
CA PRO A 164 6.07 -17.52 -10.95
C PRO A 164 5.26 -18.67 -11.58
N GLU A 165 5.51 -19.00 -12.85
CA GLU A 165 4.74 -20.05 -13.54
C GLU A 165 4.96 -21.43 -12.91
N GLU A 166 6.17 -21.70 -12.43
CA GLU A 166 6.49 -22.96 -11.79
C GLU A 166 5.87 -23.06 -10.39
N ALA A 167 5.95 -21.98 -9.62
CA ALA A 167 5.35 -21.88 -8.30
C ALA A 167 3.84 -22.20 -8.37
N HIS A 168 3.12 -21.59 -9.31
CA HIS A 168 1.70 -21.90 -9.51
C HIS A 168 1.44 -23.33 -9.96
N LYS A 169 2.26 -23.88 -10.87
CA LYS A 169 2.10 -25.27 -11.33
C LYS A 169 2.22 -26.27 -10.16
N LEU A 170 3.13 -26.01 -9.23
CA LEU A 170 3.44 -26.92 -8.12
C LEU A 170 2.59 -26.71 -6.88
N LEU A 171 2.24 -25.46 -6.56
CA LEU A 171 1.76 -25.09 -5.23
C LEU A 171 0.27 -24.72 -5.18
N ASN A 172 -0.37 -24.42 -6.31
CA ASN A 172 -1.79 -24.06 -6.33
C ASN A 172 -2.67 -25.21 -5.82
N GLY A 173 -3.59 -24.92 -4.89
CA GLY A 173 -4.46 -25.91 -4.26
C GLY A 173 -3.77 -26.81 -3.24
N THR A 174 -2.53 -26.49 -2.86
CA THR A 174 -1.78 -27.18 -1.79
C THR A 174 -1.78 -26.33 -0.52
N THR A 175 -1.27 -26.88 0.59
CA THR A 175 -1.08 -26.09 1.82
C THR A 175 0.00 -25.01 1.69
N TYR A 176 0.79 -25.03 0.61
CA TYR A 176 1.89 -24.10 0.33
C TYR A 176 1.52 -23.06 -0.74
N GLU A 177 0.23 -22.93 -1.08
CA GLU A 177 -0.24 -21.99 -2.12
C GLU A 177 0.21 -20.55 -1.88
N GLN A 178 0.35 -20.12 -0.61
CA GLN A 178 0.82 -18.78 -0.27
C GLN A 178 2.24 -18.48 -0.74
N LEU A 179 3.07 -19.51 -0.95
CA LEU A 179 4.38 -19.33 -1.55
C LEU A 179 4.28 -18.93 -3.03
N ALA A 180 3.25 -19.39 -3.76
CA ALA A 180 3.02 -18.92 -5.13
C ALA A 180 2.55 -17.45 -5.17
N HIS A 181 1.63 -17.06 -4.28
CA HIS A 181 1.20 -15.66 -4.16
C HIS A 181 2.37 -14.73 -3.74
N TRP A 182 3.27 -15.22 -2.89
CA TRP A 182 4.50 -14.50 -2.54
C TRP A 182 5.43 -14.34 -3.75
N THR A 183 5.57 -15.39 -4.57
CA THR A 183 6.32 -15.32 -5.82
C THR A 183 5.77 -14.23 -6.74
N ASP A 184 4.45 -14.16 -6.87
CA ASP A 184 3.80 -13.16 -7.72
C ASP A 184 4.09 -11.74 -7.25
N ARG A 185 4.04 -11.51 -5.93
CA ARG A 185 4.33 -10.20 -5.35
C ARG A 185 5.77 -9.77 -5.59
N LEU A 186 6.73 -10.68 -5.43
CA LEU A 186 8.13 -10.38 -5.73
C LEU A 186 8.35 -10.04 -7.20
N HIS A 187 7.56 -10.63 -8.12
CA HIS A 187 7.68 -10.39 -9.57
C HIS A 187 6.66 -9.38 -10.12
N CYS A 188 5.94 -8.66 -9.25
CA CYS A 188 4.89 -7.71 -9.64
C CYS A 188 3.84 -8.30 -10.61
N CYS A 189 3.38 -9.53 -10.39
CA CYS A 189 2.41 -10.21 -11.25
C CYS A 189 1.15 -10.73 -10.53
N THR A 190 0.75 -10.11 -9.43
CA THR A 190 -0.45 -10.45 -8.65
C THR A 190 -1.76 -10.00 -9.33
N ASN A 191 -1.69 -9.13 -10.35
CA ASN A 191 -2.81 -8.40 -10.94
C ASN A 191 -3.54 -7.51 -9.91
N ASN A 192 -2.79 -6.93 -8.98
CA ASN A 192 -3.29 -6.05 -7.95
C ASN A 192 -2.36 -4.83 -7.83
N PHE A 193 -2.90 -3.63 -8.07
CA PHE A 193 -2.18 -2.38 -8.05
C PHE A 193 -1.36 -2.19 -6.77
N PHE A 194 -1.93 -2.48 -5.60
CA PHE A 194 -1.21 -2.29 -4.34
C PHE A 194 -0.03 -3.24 -4.19
N LEU A 195 -0.14 -4.47 -4.67
CA LEU A 195 0.91 -5.48 -4.50
C LEU A 195 1.93 -5.48 -5.65
N ASP A 196 1.58 -4.93 -6.81
CA ASP A 196 2.43 -4.90 -8.02
C ASP A 196 3.14 -3.55 -8.21
N THR A 197 2.77 -2.52 -7.45
CA THR A 197 3.31 -1.16 -7.57
C THR A 197 4.19 -0.85 -6.36
N ASP A 198 5.42 -0.38 -6.61
CA ASP A 198 6.26 0.26 -5.59
C ASP A 198 6.16 1.80 -5.68
N TYR A 199 6.82 2.51 -4.76
CA TYR A 199 6.78 3.97 -4.76
C TYR A 199 7.42 4.60 -6.00
N GLU A 200 8.42 3.99 -6.63
CA GLU A 200 9.01 4.51 -7.86
C GLU A 200 8.04 4.39 -9.04
N MET A 201 7.33 3.26 -9.14
CA MET A 201 6.29 3.01 -10.12
C MET A 201 5.07 3.91 -9.92
N LEU A 202 4.63 4.07 -8.66
CA LEU A 202 3.51 4.95 -8.31
C LEU A 202 3.77 6.37 -8.81
N MET A 203 5.00 6.87 -8.70
CA MET A 203 5.36 8.22 -9.16
C MET A 203 5.33 8.38 -10.69
N GLN A 204 5.31 7.28 -11.46
CA GLN A 204 5.23 7.32 -12.92
C GLN A 204 3.79 7.27 -13.44
N ASP A 205 2.91 6.53 -12.77
CA ASP A 205 1.50 6.36 -13.13
C ASP A 205 0.62 6.50 -11.89
N ILE A 206 0.22 7.75 -11.63
CA ILE A 206 -0.51 8.13 -10.42
C ILE A 206 -2.02 8.10 -10.71
N PRO A 207 -2.83 7.27 -10.00
CA PRO A 207 -4.27 7.24 -10.19
C PRO A 207 -4.97 8.57 -9.90
N GLY A 208 -6.04 8.84 -10.66
CA GLY A 208 -6.84 10.05 -10.54
C GLY A 208 -7.99 9.90 -9.55
N TRP A 209 -8.58 11.03 -9.16
CA TRP A 209 -9.73 11.08 -8.24
C TRP A 209 -11.09 10.73 -8.86
N ASP A 210 -11.13 9.96 -9.95
CA ASP A 210 -12.41 9.55 -10.51
C ASP A 210 -13.01 8.35 -9.77
N ARG A 211 -14.33 8.22 -9.88
CA ARG A 211 -15.09 7.20 -9.16
C ARG A 211 -14.74 5.78 -9.60
N GLU A 212 -14.43 5.57 -10.88
CA GLU A 212 -14.09 4.25 -11.39
C GLU A 212 -12.78 3.77 -10.79
N ASP A 213 -11.76 4.63 -10.79
CA ASP A 213 -10.47 4.38 -10.16
C ASP A 213 -10.60 4.14 -8.65
N VAL A 214 -11.36 4.97 -7.92
CA VAL A 214 -11.56 4.79 -6.47
C VAL A 214 -12.28 3.48 -6.14
N GLU A 215 -13.31 3.11 -6.90
CA GLU A 215 -14.04 1.85 -6.70
C GLU A 215 -13.15 0.63 -7.00
N GLU A 216 -12.33 0.70 -8.04
CA GLU A 216 -11.40 -0.36 -8.41
C GLU A 216 -10.27 -0.50 -7.38
N LEU A 217 -9.66 0.61 -6.95
CA LEU A 217 -8.66 0.62 -5.88
C LEU A 217 -9.24 0.09 -4.57
N THR A 218 -10.49 0.43 -4.23
CA THR A 218 -11.16 -0.13 -3.04
C THR A 218 -11.27 -1.64 -3.12
N ARG A 219 -11.67 -2.17 -4.27
CA ARG A 219 -11.77 -3.62 -4.50
C ARG A 219 -10.40 -4.29 -4.38
N GLN A 220 -9.37 -3.71 -4.99
CA GLN A 220 -8.02 -4.24 -4.97
C GLN A 220 -7.37 -4.15 -3.59
N TRP A 221 -7.63 -3.09 -2.82
CA TRP A 221 -7.17 -2.96 -1.44
C TRP A 221 -7.66 -4.12 -0.57
N HIS A 222 -8.96 -4.42 -0.63
CA HIS A 222 -9.52 -5.55 0.13
C HIS A 222 -8.91 -6.90 -0.29
N GLN A 223 -8.62 -7.08 -1.57
CA GLN A 223 -7.92 -8.27 -2.05
C GLN A 223 -6.49 -8.34 -1.53
N ALA A 224 -5.76 -7.23 -1.56
CA ALA A 224 -4.40 -7.16 -1.03
C ALA A 224 -4.37 -7.50 0.47
N GLN A 225 -5.32 -6.98 1.25
CA GLN A 225 -5.45 -7.30 2.67
C GLN A 225 -5.76 -8.78 2.93
N ASP A 226 -6.63 -9.40 2.15
CA ASP A 226 -6.91 -10.85 2.28
C ASP A 226 -5.67 -11.69 1.94
N THR A 227 -4.94 -11.34 0.88
CA THR A 227 -3.67 -11.99 0.52
C THR A 227 -2.62 -11.83 1.64
N GLU A 228 -2.45 -10.62 2.17
CA GLU A 228 -1.49 -10.33 3.24
C GLU A 228 -1.81 -11.10 4.53
N ASN A 229 -3.09 -11.19 4.90
CA ASN A 229 -3.52 -11.96 6.08
C ASN A 229 -3.17 -13.44 5.92
N ARG A 230 -3.43 -14.04 4.75
CA ARG A 230 -3.11 -15.44 4.47
C ARG A 230 -1.60 -15.70 4.43
N LEU A 231 -0.84 -14.77 3.85
CA LEU A 231 0.62 -14.82 3.88
C LEU A 231 1.13 -14.76 5.33
N THR A 232 0.57 -13.87 6.16
CA THR A 232 0.92 -13.75 7.57
C THR A 232 0.65 -15.05 8.32
N GLU A 233 -0.53 -15.65 8.15
CA GLU A 233 -0.87 -16.96 8.74
C GLU A 233 0.11 -18.07 8.28
N PHE A 234 0.49 -18.07 7.01
CA PHE A 234 1.46 -19.01 6.46
C PHE A 234 2.86 -18.83 7.05
N VAL A 235 3.29 -17.58 7.22
CA VAL A 235 4.59 -17.23 7.82
C VAL A 235 4.61 -17.58 9.30
N GLU A 236 3.54 -17.31 10.04
CA GLU A 236 3.40 -17.73 11.45
C GLU A 236 3.41 -19.25 11.60
N TRP A 237 2.77 -19.96 10.66
CA TRP A 237 2.92 -21.39 10.57
C TRP A 237 4.38 -21.75 10.30
N LEU A 238 5.06 -21.21 9.30
CA LEU A 238 6.46 -21.55 9.04
C LEU A 238 7.35 -21.32 10.29
N GLU A 239 7.16 -20.20 10.99
CA GLU A 239 7.94 -19.79 12.17
C GLU A 239 7.73 -20.64 13.41
N GLY A 240 6.62 -21.38 13.52
CA GLY A 240 6.41 -22.28 14.66
C GLY A 240 7.37 -23.48 14.70
N ASP A 241 8.02 -23.83 13.59
CA ASP A 241 9.14 -24.78 13.52
C ASP A 241 9.95 -24.54 12.23
N LEU A 242 10.78 -23.48 12.24
CA LEU A 242 11.51 -23.02 11.06
C LEU A 242 12.27 -24.13 10.33
N PRO A 243 13.18 -24.91 10.98
CA PRO A 243 13.94 -25.93 10.26
C PRO A 243 13.05 -27.05 9.72
N GLY A 244 12.10 -27.55 10.53
CA GLY A 244 11.23 -28.66 10.14
C GLY A 244 10.29 -28.30 9.00
N ARG A 245 9.56 -27.19 9.14
CA ARG A 245 8.57 -26.74 8.14
C ARG A 245 9.23 -26.24 6.86
N PHE A 246 10.40 -25.61 6.95
CA PHE A 246 11.16 -25.24 5.77
C PHE A 246 11.66 -26.47 5.02
N GLU A 247 12.14 -27.50 5.73
CA GLU A 247 12.52 -28.77 5.10
C GLU A 247 11.33 -29.47 4.42
N GLU A 248 10.15 -29.46 5.06
CA GLU A 248 8.92 -29.99 4.47
C GLU A 248 8.59 -29.32 3.13
N ILE A 249 8.70 -27.99 3.04
CA ILE A 249 8.49 -27.24 1.77
C ILE A 249 9.52 -27.64 0.72
N VAL A 250 10.81 -27.66 1.08
CA VAL A 250 11.91 -28.00 0.15
C VAL A 250 11.72 -29.42 -0.41
N ILE A 251 11.37 -30.39 0.43
CA ILE A 251 11.09 -31.77 0.00
C ILE A 251 9.88 -31.80 -0.93
N PHE A 252 8.79 -31.10 -0.58
CA PHE A 252 7.60 -31.05 -1.41
C PHE A 252 7.88 -30.54 -2.83
N ILE A 253 8.65 -29.45 -2.95
CA ILE A 253 9.04 -28.90 -4.26
C ILE A 253 9.90 -29.89 -5.06
N LEU A 254 10.87 -30.54 -4.40
CA LEU A 254 11.73 -31.55 -5.04
C LEU A 254 10.93 -32.75 -5.57
N GLU A 255 9.99 -33.27 -4.78
CA GLU A 255 9.12 -34.37 -5.18
C GLU A 255 8.15 -33.95 -6.29
N GLY A 256 7.63 -32.72 -6.24
CA GLY A 256 6.77 -32.16 -7.28
C GLY A 256 7.48 -32.08 -8.64
N ARG A 257 8.74 -31.62 -8.65
CA ARG A 257 9.57 -31.56 -9.88
C ARG A 257 9.93 -32.95 -10.43
N ALA A 258 10.11 -33.95 -9.56
CA ALA A 258 10.43 -35.31 -10.00
C ALA A 258 9.24 -36.04 -10.66
N ASN A 259 8.01 -35.63 -10.35
CA ASN A 259 6.77 -36.27 -10.80
C ASN A 259 6.06 -35.53 -11.96
N GLY A 260 6.49 -34.31 -12.30
CA GLY A 260 5.84 -33.43 -13.28
C GLY A 260 6.59 -33.27 -14.60
#